data_AF-A0A381A0B5-F1
#
_entry.id   AF-A0A381A0B5-F1
#
_cell.length_a   1.000
_cell.length_b   1.000
_cell.length_c   1.000
_cell.angle_alpha   90.00
_cell.angle_beta   90.00
_cell.angle_gamma   90.00
#
_symmetry.space_group_name_H-M   'P 1'
#
loop_
_entity.id
_entity.type
_entity.pdbx_description
1 polymer ?
#
loop_
_entity_poly.entity_id
_entity_poly.type
_entity_poly.pdbx_seq_one_letter_code
_entity_poly.pdbx_strand_id
1 'polypeptide(L)'
;MQLASPSPAVGVTRPLADAIVATASSRLGAATLQTAQACLLDSLAVTLAGAQEPLVAVLDRTLAGFGGAGQATLIGRGRRAPLPDAALVNGAAGHAFDFDDMHIESAMHPSVPVVAAALAVAEHEGADGAALLRALALGIEAQLRIGEAVRPHHYQRGWHATGTLGHFGAAVAAGCLLGLDAQQTTMALGIAGTQASGPKETFGTMSKPLHAGQAARNGVMAALLARQGYTSTEDILDGHYGFGRVCGDGAHWDGLLDGWGERWSMHDILYKPHASSFCTQALIECALALRATPGFAWTAVARIHGEVSAMSMANARIVEPRDGMQAKFSLSHAIAQGLVHGQATIADFSDARAREPALRALRARTTIAQGAGLAWPEAIVTVTLADGSQLRRHADLRASTATSQDKWRVTLGKFMSVAGAVPGFASCDAVRDAVLRLPEAPGAVAALMALLRPQAATPSGA
;
A
#
# COMPACT_ATOMS: atom_id res chain seq x y z
N MET A 1 17.52 -14.70 35.15
CA MET A 1 16.50 -14.60 34.10
C MET A 1 15.98 -16.01 33.84
N GLN A 2 14.75 -16.33 34.23
CA GLN A 2 14.13 -17.63 33.90
C GLN A 2 13.45 -17.48 32.54
N LEU A 3 13.91 -18.25 31.55
CA LEU A 3 13.25 -18.35 30.25
C LEU A 3 12.13 -19.38 30.36
N ALA A 4 10.98 -19.08 29.76
CA ALA A 4 9.87 -20.03 29.66
C ALA A 4 10.28 -21.25 28.82
N SER A 5 9.71 -22.41 29.13
CA SER A 5 9.93 -23.63 28.34
C SER A 5 9.47 -23.43 26.89
N PRO A 6 10.24 -23.91 25.90
CA PRO A 6 9.91 -23.69 24.49
C PRO A 6 8.58 -24.35 24.12
N SER A 7 7.71 -23.58 23.45
CA SER A 7 6.50 -24.11 22.82
C SER A 7 6.82 -24.60 21.40
N PRO A 8 6.31 -25.76 20.98
CA PRO A 8 6.57 -26.29 19.65
C PRO A 8 5.96 -25.41 18.55
N ALA A 9 6.51 -25.53 17.33
CA ALA A 9 5.93 -24.95 16.12
C ALA A 9 4.60 -25.65 15.78
N VAL A 10 3.72 -24.93 15.07
CA VAL A 10 2.47 -25.47 14.50
C VAL A 10 2.74 -26.15 13.15
N GLY A 11 3.82 -25.77 12.46
CA GLY A 11 4.29 -26.30 11.20
C GLY A 11 3.63 -25.67 9.97
N VAL A 12 3.40 -24.35 9.95
CA VAL A 12 2.59 -23.71 8.88
C VAL A 12 3.40 -23.07 7.74
N THR A 13 4.69 -22.78 7.97
CA THR A 13 5.53 -22.11 6.98
C THR A 13 5.76 -22.98 5.73
N ARG A 14 6.11 -24.26 5.90
CA ARG A 14 6.33 -25.18 4.78
C ARG A 14 5.04 -25.48 3.98
N PRO A 15 3.89 -25.78 4.62
CA PRO A 15 2.62 -25.91 3.89
C PRO A 15 2.24 -24.67 3.07
N LEU A 16 2.51 -23.46 3.57
CA LEU A 16 2.32 -22.24 2.80
C LEU A 16 3.21 -22.19 1.56
N ALA A 17 4.50 -22.53 1.70
CA ALA A 17 5.40 -22.61 0.56
C ALA A 17 4.96 -23.65 -0.49
N ASP A 18 4.54 -24.84 -0.06
CA ASP A 18 4.02 -25.88 -0.95
C ASP A 18 2.76 -25.39 -1.71
N ALA A 19 1.83 -24.74 -1.01
CA ALA A 19 0.60 -24.18 -1.60
C ALA A 19 0.89 -23.08 -2.62
N ILE A 20 1.84 -22.19 -2.32
CA ILE A 20 2.30 -21.13 -3.24
C ILE A 20 2.84 -21.74 -4.54
N VAL A 21 3.77 -22.70 -4.44
CA VAL A 21 4.41 -23.32 -5.62
C VAL A 21 3.38 -24.10 -6.46
N ALA A 22 2.48 -24.84 -5.81
CA ALA A 22 1.40 -25.55 -6.49
C ALA A 22 0.47 -24.59 -7.25
N THR A 23 0.13 -23.45 -6.63
CA THR A 23 -0.78 -22.45 -7.23
C THR A 23 -0.11 -21.62 -8.32
N ALA A 24 1.21 -21.37 -8.24
CA ALA A 24 1.98 -20.61 -9.23
C ALA A 24 1.93 -21.23 -10.64
N SER A 25 1.67 -22.53 -10.72
CA SER A 25 1.51 -23.29 -11.96
C SER A 25 0.09 -23.25 -12.53
N SER A 26 -0.88 -22.73 -11.77
CA SER A 26 -2.31 -22.70 -12.13
C SER A 26 -2.71 -21.38 -12.80
N ARG A 27 -3.81 -21.41 -13.57
CA ARG A 27 -4.41 -20.18 -14.11
C ARG A 27 -5.19 -19.45 -13.02
N LEU A 28 -5.04 -18.12 -12.95
CA LEU A 28 -5.88 -17.29 -12.08
C LEU A 28 -7.31 -17.22 -12.62
N GLY A 29 -8.28 -17.19 -11.71
CA GLY A 29 -9.65 -16.82 -12.06
C GLY A 29 -9.71 -15.36 -12.54
N ALA A 30 -10.70 -15.05 -13.38
CA ALA A 30 -10.84 -13.72 -14.01
C ALA A 30 -10.91 -12.57 -12.98
N ALA A 31 -11.63 -12.76 -11.88
CA ALA A 31 -11.74 -11.76 -10.81
C ALA A 31 -10.39 -11.49 -10.11
N THR A 32 -9.61 -12.54 -9.85
CA THR A 32 -8.26 -12.43 -9.25
C THR A 32 -7.30 -11.77 -10.22
N LEU A 33 -7.34 -12.12 -11.51
CA LEU A 33 -6.53 -11.48 -12.54
C LEU A 33 -6.82 -9.98 -12.63
N GLN A 34 -8.11 -9.60 -12.70
CA GLN A 34 -8.51 -8.20 -12.77
C GLN A 34 -8.16 -7.44 -11.48
N THR A 35 -8.24 -8.08 -10.32
CA THR A 35 -7.82 -7.48 -9.05
C THR A 35 -6.31 -7.26 -9.02
N ALA A 36 -5.50 -8.21 -9.51
CA ALA A 36 -4.05 -8.03 -9.65
C ALA A 36 -3.69 -6.88 -10.60
N GLN A 37 -4.42 -6.73 -11.72
CA GLN A 37 -4.27 -5.58 -12.62
C GLN A 37 -4.64 -4.26 -11.94
N ALA A 38 -5.70 -4.24 -11.12
CA ALA A 38 -6.09 -3.05 -10.35
C ALA A 38 -5.02 -2.68 -9.30
N CYS A 39 -4.48 -3.65 -8.56
CA CYS A 39 -3.38 -3.48 -7.61
C CYS A 39 -2.12 -2.90 -8.29
N LEU A 40 -1.77 -3.45 -9.46
CA LEU A 40 -0.66 -2.96 -10.28
C LEU A 40 -0.90 -1.52 -10.71
N LEU A 41 -2.06 -1.22 -11.29
CA LEU A 41 -2.37 0.11 -11.82
C LEU A 41 -2.42 1.18 -10.71
N ASP A 42 -2.99 0.86 -9.55
CA ASP A 42 -3.00 1.72 -8.38
C ASP A 42 -1.58 2.06 -7.92
N SER A 43 -0.74 1.02 -7.78
CA SER A 43 0.65 1.15 -7.37
C SER A 43 1.47 1.98 -8.36
N LEU A 44 1.25 1.79 -9.67
CA LEU A 44 1.91 2.59 -10.71
C LEU A 44 1.53 4.07 -10.62
N ALA A 45 0.25 4.38 -10.36
CA ALA A 45 -0.22 5.76 -10.22
C ALA A 45 0.56 6.50 -9.12
N VAL A 46 0.59 5.92 -7.92
CA VAL A 46 1.22 6.54 -6.76
C VAL A 46 2.74 6.50 -6.83
N THR A 47 3.33 5.49 -7.48
CA THR A 47 4.78 5.40 -7.68
C THR A 47 5.28 6.47 -8.65
N LEU A 48 4.59 6.67 -9.78
CA LEU A 48 4.95 7.71 -10.76
C LEU A 48 4.88 9.12 -10.16
N ALA A 49 3.82 9.41 -9.40
CA ALA A 49 3.73 10.67 -8.69
C ALA A 49 4.81 10.76 -7.59
N GLY A 50 4.98 9.70 -6.81
CA GLY A 50 5.91 9.65 -5.68
C GLY A 50 7.36 9.74 -6.10
N ALA A 51 7.70 9.40 -7.34
CA ALA A 51 9.05 9.49 -7.89
C ALA A 51 9.65 10.91 -7.82
N GLN A 52 8.79 11.93 -7.73
CA GLN A 52 9.16 13.35 -7.62
C GLN A 52 9.40 13.82 -6.17
N GLU A 53 9.07 12.98 -5.18
CA GLU A 53 9.15 13.39 -3.77
C GLU A 53 10.60 13.52 -3.26
N PRO A 54 10.87 14.48 -2.35
CA PRO A 54 12.21 14.68 -1.79
C PRO A 54 12.82 13.42 -1.16
N LEU A 55 11.99 12.58 -0.51
CA LEU A 55 12.45 11.33 0.09
C LEU A 55 13.05 10.38 -0.95
N VAL A 56 12.45 10.33 -2.15
CA VAL A 56 12.90 9.46 -3.24
C VAL A 56 14.22 10.00 -3.80
N ALA A 57 14.35 11.32 -3.95
CA ALA A 57 15.62 11.92 -4.38
C ALA A 57 16.76 11.68 -3.38
N VAL A 58 16.48 11.70 -2.07
CA VAL A 58 17.45 11.37 -1.03
C VAL A 58 17.88 9.91 -1.10
N LEU A 59 16.92 8.98 -1.19
CA LEU A 59 17.21 7.54 -1.32
C LEU A 59 18.02 7.25 -2.59
N ASP A 60 17.58 7.77 -3.73
CA ASP A 60 18.21 7.58 -5.03
C ASP A 60 19.69 8.03 -5.04
N ARG A 61 19.96 9.25 -4.54
CA ARG A 61 21.35 9.76 -4.43
C ARG A 61 22.20 8.91 -3.49
N THR A 62 21.63 8.48 -2.36
CA THR A 62 22.36 7.70 -1.35
C THR A 62 22.78 6.35 -1.93
N LEU A 63 21.85 5.63 -2.57
CA LEU A 63 22.11 4.32 -3.19
C LEU A 63 23.03 4.43 -4.41
N ALA A 64 22.88 5.48 -5.23
CA ALA A 64 23.79 5.72 -6.34
C ALA A 64 25.27 5.85 -5.91
N GLY A 65 25.52 6.32 -4.68
CA GLY A 65 26.87 6.42 -4.10
C GLY A 65 27.55 5.06 -3.86
N PHE A 66 26.80 3.96 -3.77
CA PHE A 66 27.35 2.61 -3.65
C PHE A 66 27.79 2.00 -5.00
N GLY A 67 27.33 2.57 -6.13
CA GLY A 67 27.60 2.04 -7.46
C GLY A 67 26.79 0.78 -7.81
N GLY A 68 27.26 0.01 -8.79
CA GLY A 68 26.60 -1.21 -9.28
C GLY A 68 25.92 -1.07 -10.64
N ALA A 69 25.59 -2.21 -11.25
CA ALA A 69 25.00 -2.26 -12.59
C ALA A 69 23.50 -1.92 -12.58
N GLY A 70 23.02 -1.21 -13.61
CA GLY A 70 21.59 -0.93 -13.79
C GLY A 70 20.82 -2.16 -14.26
N GLN A 71 20.15 -2.86 -13.34
CA GLN A 71 19.43 -4.12 -13.59
C GLN A 71 17.90 -3.94 -13.67
N ALA A 72 17.34 -2.93 -13.01
CA ALA A 72 15.91 -2.63 -13.03
C ALA A 72 15.65 -1.12 -13.04
N THR A 73 14.51 -0.72 -13.59
CA THR A 73 14.10 0.66 -13.81
C THR A 73 13.70 1.35 -12.50
N LEU A 74 14.18 2.57 -12.29
CA LEU A 74 13.60 3.51 -11.33
C LEU A 74 12.42 4.21 -12.02
N ILE A 75 11.20 3.85 -11.62
CA ILE A 75 9.96 4.34 -12.22
C ILE A 75 9.92 5.87 -12.08
N GLY A 76 9.66 6.57 -13.19
CA GLY A 76 9.60 8.04 -13.21
C GLY A 76 10.94 8.77 -13.07
N ARG A 77 12.10 8.08 -13.11
CA ARG A 77 13.43 8.72 -12.91
C ARG A 77 14.45 8.55 -14.05
N GLY A 78 14.09 7.84 -15.13
CA GLY A 78 14.87 7.81 -16.38
C GLY A 78 16.18 7.02 -16.32
N ARG A 79 16.48 6.35 -15.21
CA ARG A 79 17.67 5.52 -15.03
C ARG A 79 17.31 4.14 -14.50
N ARG A 80 18.26 3.21 -14.62
CA ARG A 80 18.22 1.91 -13.95
C ARG A 80 19.16 1.91 -12.74
N ALA A 81 18.88 1.03 -11.79
CA ALA A 81 19.68 0.82 -10.58
C ALA A 81 19.91 -0.69 -10.37
N PRO A 82 20.82 -1.09 -9.45
CA PRO A 82 20.88 -2.47 -9.00
C PRO A 82 19.49 -2.97 -8.59
N LEU A 83 19.20 -4.24 -8.86
CA LEU A 83 17.88 -4.84 -8.68
C LEU A 83 17.25 -4.55 -7.29
N PRO A 84 17.92 -4.84 -6.14
CA PRO A 84 17.35 -4.57 -4.83
C PRO A 84 17.14 -3.07 -4.56
N ASP A 85 17.96 -2.21 -5.14
CA ASP A 85 17.86 -0.76 -4.96
C ASP A 85 16.70 -0.17 -5.77
N ALA A 86 16.44 -0.71 -6.97
CA ALA A 86 15.26 -0.35 -7.74
C ALA A 86 13.96 -0.73 -7.02
N ALA A 87 13.91 -1.94 -6.45
CA ALA A 87 12.78 -2.37 -5.62
C ALA A 87 12.59 -1.44 -4.40
N LEU A 88 13.68 -1.05 -3.72
CA LEU A 88 13.61 -0.11 -2.60
C LEU A 88 13.01 1.24 -3.01
N VAL A 89 13.60 1.86 -4.02
CA VAL A 89 13.25 3.22 -4.45
C VAL A 89 11.81 3.25 -4.97
N ASN A 90 11.40 2.28 -5.79
CA ASN A 90 10.05 2.20 -6.31
C ASN A 90 9.02 1.92 -5.19
N GLY A 91 9.33 1.04 -4.23
CA GLY A 91 8.45 0.76 -3.09
C GLY A 91 8.27 1.97 -2.19
N ALA A 92 9.35 2.71 -1.91
CA ALA A 92 9.28 3.95 -1.14
C ALA A 92 8.53 5.06 -1.89
N ALA A 93 8.71 5.18 -3.21
CA ALA A 93 7.97 6.12 -4.04
C ALA A 93 6.46 5.81 -4.03
N GLY A 94 6.07 4.54 -4.19
CA GLY A 94 4.67 4.13 -4.16
C GLY A 94 3.97 4.44 -2.84
N HIS A 95 4.70 4.42 -1.72
CA HIS A 95 4.15 4.71 -0.39
C HIS A 95 4.30 6.18 0.04
N ALA A 96 4.90 7.05 -0.79
CA ALA A 96 5.28 8.42 -0.40
C ALA A 96 4.09 9.31 -0.02
N PHE A 97 2.97 9.16 -0.72
CA PHE A 97 1.79 9.99 -0.48
C PHE A 97 0.82 9.42 0.56
N ASP A 98 1.06 8.21 1.06
CA ASP A 98 0.06 7.43 1.78
C ASP A 98 -1.26 7.36 1.00
N PHE A 99 -1.17 7.19 -0.32
CA PHE A 99 -2.32 7.18 -1.23
C PHE A 99 -2.55 5.79 -1.86
N ASP A 100 -1.65 4.85 -1.64
CA ASP A 100 -1.78 3.44 -2.01
C ASP A 100 -2.92 2.70 -1.27
N ASP A 101 -3.30 1.56 -1.84
CA ASP A 101 -4.36 0.67 -1.39
C ASP A 101 -4.26 0.20 0.08
N MET A 102 -5.31 -0.44 0.58
CA MET A 102 -5.42 -0.84 1.97
C MET A 102 -6.21 -2.15 2.10
N HIS A 103 -5.70 -3.07 2.90
CA HIS A 103 -6.49 -4.21 3.36
C HIS A 103 -6.83 -4.05 4.84
N ILE A 104 -8.14 -4.00 5.15
CA ILE A 104 -8.63 -3.66 6.49
C ILE A 104 -8.29 -4.75 7.50
N GLU A 105 -8.47 -6.02 7.13
CA GLU A 105 -8.35 -7.11 8.10
C GLU A 105 -6.90 -7.33 8.56
N SER A 106 -5.91 -7.08 7.69
CA SER A 106 -4.47 -7.16 8.02
C SER A 106 -3.84 -5.81 8.38
N ALA A 107 -4.60 -4.72 8.33
CA ALA A 107 -4.15 -3.35 8.60
C ALA A 107 -2.86 -2.94 7.83
N MET A 108 -2.71 -3.38 6.58
CA MET A 108 -1.54 -3.11 5.75
C MET A 108 -1.88 -2.47 4.39
N HIS A 109 -0.85 -1.90 3.77
CA HIS A 109 -0.83 -1.51 2.36
C HIS A 109 -0.19 -2.64 1.53
N PRO A 110 -0.97 -3.55 0.93
CA PRO A 110 -0.43 -4.79 0.38
C PRO A 110 0.30 -4.61 -0.95
N SER A 111 -0.14 -3.71 -1.83
CA SER A 111 0.33 -3.77 -3.21
C SER A 111 1.72 -3.19 -3.42
N VAL A 112 2.02 -2.02 -2.85
CA VAL A 112 3.27 -1.29 -3.18
C VAL A 112 4.57 -2.06 -2.90
N PRO A 113 4.77 -2.80 -1.79
CA PRO A 113 6.01 -3.56 -1.62
C PRO A 113 6.11 -4.72 -2.62
N VAL A 114 5.00 -5.40 -2.90
CA VAL A 114 4.95 -6.56 -3.78
C VAL A 114 5.13 -6.15 -5.25
N VAL A 115 4.43 -5.10 -5.69
CA VAL A 115 4.53 -4.58 -7.06
C VAL A 115 5.93 -4.06 -7.36
N ALA A 116 6.56 -3.34 -6.42
CA ALA A 116 7.92 -2.85 -6.61
C ALA A 116 8.94 -3.98 -6.75
N ALA A 117 8.84 -5.02 -5.92
CA ALA A 117 9.68 -6.20 -6.01
C ALA A 117 9.45 -6.99 -7.31
N ALA A 118 8.19 -7.28 -7.63
CA ALA A 118 7.81 -8.10 -8.77
C ALA A 118 8.15 -7.43 -10.10
N LEU A 119 7.92 -6.12 -10.27
CA LEU A 119 8.31 -5.40 -11.49
C LEU A 119 9.83 -5.38 -11.69
N ALA A 120 10.60 -5.17 -10.62
CA ALA A 120 12.06 -5.17 -10.70
C ALA A 120 12.60 -6.55 -11.13
N VAL A 121 12.11 -7.63 -10.50
CA VAL A 121 12.50 -9.00 -10.84
C VAL A 121 12.02 -9.39 -12.23
N ALA A 122 10.76 -9.09 -12.58
CA ALA A 122 10.20 -9.43 -13.88
C ALA A 122 10.93 -8.72 -15.03
N GLU A 123 11.29 -7.44 -14.86
CA GLU A 123 12.11 -6.71 -15.85
C GLU A 123 13.50 -7.33 -15.99
N HIS A 124 14.12 -7.72 -14.86
CA HIS A 124 15.47 -8.27 -14.86
C HIS A 124 15.56 -9.67 -15.47
N GLU A 125 14.63 -10.56 -15.12
CA GLU A 125 14.56 -11.94 -15.58
C GLU A 125 13.87 -12.06 -16.96
N GLY A 126 13.32 -10.97 -17.50
CA GLY A 126 12.60 -10.98 -18.77
C GLY A 126 11.30 -11.78 -18.73
N ALA A 127 10.62 -11.76 -17.58
CA ALA A 127 9.43 -12.56 -17.33
C ALA A 127 8.23 -12.15 -18.22
N ASP A 128 7.36 -13.11 -18.49
CA ASP A 128 6.09 -12.83 -19.19
C ASP A 128 5.09 -12.10 -18.27
N GLY A 129 4.12 -11.40 -18.88
CA GLY A 129 3.15 -10.61 -18.11
C GLY A 129 2.15 -11.45 -17.32
N ALA A 130 1.88 -12.69 -17.74
CA ALA A 130 1.01 -13.59 -17.00
C ALA A 130 1.68 -14.10 -15.70
N ALA A 131 2.99 -14.36 -15.75
CA ALA A 131 3.83 -14.73 -14.63
C ALA A 131 3.96 -13.56 -13.65
N LEU A 132 4.12 -12.33 -14.15
CA LEU A 132 4.04 -11.13 -13.31
C LEU A 132 2.70 -11.06 -12.55
N LEU A 133 1.57 -11.15 -13.24
CA LEU A 133 0.25 -11.06 -12.58
C LEU A 133 0.00 -12.21 -11.59
N ARG A 134 0.48 -13.44 -11.88
CA ARG A 134 0.46 -14.56 -10.92
C ARG A 134 1.31 -14.30 -9.70
N ALA A 135 2.54 -13.83 -9.88
CA ALA A 135 3.45 -13.50 -8.80
C ALA A 135 2.89 -12.39 -7.90
N LEU A 136 2.26 -11.37 -8.49
CA LEU A 136 1.55 -10.32 -7.75
C LEU A 136 0.41 -10.90 -6.90
N ALA A 137 -0.47 -11.71 -7.50
CA ALA A 137 -1.60 -12.30 -6.78
C ALA A 137 -1.12 -13.17 -5.60
N LEU A 138 -0.14 -14.04 -5.81
CA LEU A 138 0.37 -14.94 -4.76
C LEU A 138 1.14 -14.19 -3.67
N GLY A 139 1.97 -13.21 -4.05
CA GLY A 139 2.70 -12.39 -3.08
C GLY A 139 1.77 -11.56 -2.22
N ILE A 140 0.76 -10.94 -2.84
CA ILE A 140 -0.27 -10.18 -2.12
C ILE A 140 -1.08 -11.12 -1.21
N GLU A 141 -1.55 -12.25 -1.71
CA GLU A 141 -2.35 -13.18 -0.91
C GLU A 141 -1.56 -13.72 0.29
N ALA A 142 -0.31 -14.16 0.10
CA ALA A 142 0.51 -14.72 1.17
C ALA A 142 0.68 -13.76 2.36
N GLN A 143 1.06 -12.51 2.10
CA GLN A 143 1.22 -11.52 3.18
C GLN A 143 -0.11 -11.14 3.85
N LEU A 144 -1.22 -11.17 3.10
CA LEU A 144 -2.55 -10.87 3.65
C LEU A 144 -2.97 -11.97 4.62
N ARG A 145 -2.84 -13.24 4.21
CA ARG A 145 -3.13 -14.41 5.07
C ARG A 145 -2.25 -14.44 6.33
N ILE A 146 -0.95 -14.13 6.18
CA ILE A 146 -0.06 -13.99 7.35
C ILE A 146 -0.53 -12.84 8.25
N GLY A 147 -0.92 -11.71 7.65
CA GLY A 147 -1.42 -10.54 8.37
C GLY A 147 -2.71 -10.78 9.14
N GLU A 148 -3.65 -11.49 8.53
CA GLU A 148 -4.89 -11.93 9.18
C GLU A 148 -4.61 -12.86 10.36
N ALA A 149 -3.64 -13.76 10.25
CA ALA A 149 -3.28 -14.66 11.34
C ALA A 149 -2.69 -13.91 12.55
N VAL A 150 -1.90 -12.85 12.35
CA VAL A 150 -1.23 -12.12 13.45
C VAL A 150 -2.04 -10.96 14.02
N ARG A 151 -3.24 -10.72 13.48
CA ARG A 151 -4.15 -9.66 13.95
C ARG A 151 -4.81 -10.02 15.29
N PRO A 152 -5.29 -9.04 16.07
CA PRO A 152 -5.01 -7.61 15.96
C PRO A 152 -3.69 -7.20 16.64
N HIS A 153 -3.10 -8.12 17.43
CA HIS A 153 -2.01 -7.83 18.36
C HIS A 153 -0.77 -7.26 17.68
N HIS A 154 -0.39 -7.78 16.50
CA HIS A 154 0.79 -7.30 15.77
C HIS A 154 0.75 -5.79 15.54
N TYR A 155 -0.35 -5.30 14.96
CA TYR A 155 -0.52 -3.89 14.67
C TYR A 155 -0.70 -3.06 15.94
N GLN A 156 -1.46 -3.56 16.92
CA GLN A 156 -1.68 -2.86 18.19
C GLN A 156 -0.39 -2.67 19.01
N ARG A 157 0.52 -3.64 18.94
CA ARG A 157 1.81 -3.62 19.65
C ARG A 157 2.77 -2.54 19.17
N GLY A 158 2.53 -1.96 18.00
CA GLY A 158 3.34 -0.86 17.47
C GLY A 158 4.04 -1.15 16.14
N TRP A 159 3.82 -2.32 15.55
CA TRP A 159 4.40 -2.66 14.25
C TRP A 159 3.56 -2.11 13.09
N HIS A 160 4.24 -1.59 12.08
CA HIS A 160 3.65 -1.21 10.81
C HIS A 160 3.56 -2.45 9.92
N ALA A 161 2.36 -3.01 9.81
CA ALA A 161 2.10 -4.25 9.09
C ALA A 161 2.65 -4.25 7.65
N THR A 162 2.58 -3.12 6.92
CA THR A 162 3.20 -2.98 5.58
C THR A 162 4.70 -3.24 5.59
N GLY A 163 5.40 -2.75 6.61
CA GLY A 163 6.85 -2.87 6.74
C GLY A 163 7.31 -4.19 7.31
N THR A 164 6.45 -4.97 7.96
CA THR A 164 6.82 -6.26 8.55
C THR A 164 6.30 -7.43 7.73
N LEU A 165 5.06 -7.35 7.25
CA LEU A 165 4.43 -8.38 6.43
C LEU A 165 4.81 -8.27 4.95
N GLY A 166 5.09 -7.04 4.48
CA GLY A 166 5.48 -6.75 3.10
C GLY A 166 6.71 -7.55 2.64
N HIS A 167 7.63 -7.86 3.56
CA HIS A 167 8.81 -8.68 3.28
C HIS A 167 8.42 -10.06 2.76
N PHE A 168 7.42 -10.70 3.37
CA PHE A 168 6.97 -12.03 2.96
C PHE A 168 6.32 -11.98 1.58
N GLY A 169 5.43 -11.02 1.33
CA GLY A 169 4.76 -10.88 0.04
C GLY A 169 5.73 -10.58 -1.10
N ALA A 170 6.70 -9.69 -0.87
CA ALA A 170 7.74 -9.38 -1.83
C ALA A 170 8.66 -10.58 -2.10
N ALA A 171 9.01 -11.37 -1.07
CA ALA A 171 9.79 -12.60 -1.22
C ALA A 171 9.04 -13.66 -2.01
N VAL A 172 7.73 -13.84 -1.77
CA VAL A 172 6.89 -14.77 -2.50
C VAL A 172 6.77 -14.36 -3.97
N ALA A 173 6.46 -13.10 -4.26
CA ALA A 173 6.35 -12.64 -5.64
C ALA A 173 7.68 -12.76 -6.41
N ALA A 174 8.79 -12.35 -5.80
CA ALA A 174 10.12 -12.55 -6.37
C ALA A 174 10.42 -14.05 -6.56
N GLY A 175 10.11 -14.89 -5.57
CA GLY A 175 10.32 -16.34 -5.62
C GLY A 175 9.54 -17.03 -6.75
N CYS A 176 8.28 -16.64 -6.96
CA CYS A 176 7.48 -17.13 -8.07
C CYS A 176 8.10 -16.78 -9.43
N LEU A 177 8.60 -15.55 -9.60
CA LEU A 177 9.26 -15.10 -10.83
C LEU A 177 10.61 -15.80 -11.06
N LEU A 178 11.31 -16.13 -9.98
CA LEU A 178 12.58 -16.84 -10.00
C LEU A 178 12.44 -18.37 -10.13
N GLY A 179 11.21 -18.89 -10.10
CA GLY A 179 10.92 -20.32 -10.18
C GLY A 179 11.40 -21.12 -8.98
N LEU A 180 11.35 -20.54 -7.78
CA LEU A 180 11.77 -21.24 -6.56
C LEU A 180 10.88 -22.46 -6.27
N ASP A 181 11.51 -23.55 -5.85
CA ASP A 181 10.78 -24.70 -5.32
C ASP A 181 10.24 -24.44 -3.90
N ALA A 182 9.55 -25.41 -3.31
CA ALA A 182 8.95 -25.24 -2.00
C ALA A 182 9.97 -25.10 -0.86
N GLN A 183 11.13 -25.78 -0.96
CA GLN A 183 12.18 -25.64 0.05
C GLN A 183 12.82 -24.25 -0.04
N GLN A 184 13.15 -23.80 -1.24
CA GLN A 184 13.68 -22.46 -1.47
C GLN A 184 12.67 -21.39 -1.07
N THR A 185 11.38 -21.58 -1.35
CA THR A 185 10.32 -20.67 -0.91
C THR A 185 10.22 -20.62 0.62
N THR A 186 10.36 -21.76 1.30
CA THR A 186 10.44 -21.82 2.77
C THR A 186 11.65 -21.03 3.28
N MET A 187 12.83 -21.20 2.68
CA MET A 187 14.02 -20.43 3.04
C MET A 187 13.83 -18.93 2.78
N ALA A 188 13.21 -18.55 1.65
CA ALA A 188 12.94 -17.16 1.31
C ALA A 188 12.00 -16.51 2.34
N LEU A 189 10.96 -17.20 2.79
CA LEU A 189 10.09 -16.74 3.88
C LEU A 189 10.90 -16.56 5.18
N GLY A 190 11.78 -17.52 5.51
CA GLY A 190 12.67 -17.44 6.67
C GLY A 190 13.61 -16.22 6.64
N ILE A 191 14.25 -15.99 5.50
CA ILE A 191 15.17 -14.86 5.29
C ILE A 191 14.41 -13.52 5.28
N ALA A 192 13.20 -13.49 4.72
CA ALA A 192 12.34 -12.32 4.73
C ALA A 192 11.91 -11.96 6.16
N GLY A 193 11.44 -12.95 6.93
CA GLY A 193 10.92 -12.74 8.28
C GLY A 193 11.95 -12.24 9.29
N THR A 194 13.22 -12.66 9.20
CA THR A 194 14.28 -12.14 10.09
C THR A 194 14.65 -10.67 9.82
N GLN A 195 14.21 -10.11 8.69
CA GLN A 195 14.47 -8.71 8.30
C GLN A 195 13.22 -7.82 8.50
N ALA A 196 12.09 -8.41 8.91
CA ALA A 196 10.81 -7.72 9.07
C ALA A 196 10.88 -6.71 10.23
N SER A 197 10.72 -5.43 9.92
CA SER A 197 10.77 -4.35 10.91
C SER A 197 10.00 -3.12 10.43
N GLY A 198 9.47 -2.35 11.36
CA GLY A 198 8.87 -1.05 11.06
C GLY A 198 8.05 -0.50 12.21
N PRO A 199 8.65 0.19 13.19
CA PRO A 199 7.90 0.81 14.28
C PRO A 199 7.01 1.95 13.80
N LYS A 200 5.75 1.98 14.24
CA LYS A 200 4.74 3.00 13.87
C LYS A 200 5.04 4.41 14.36
N GLU A 201 5.94 4.58 15.34
CA GLU A 201 6.30 5.91 15.87
C GLU A 201 6.86 6.85 14.79
N THR A 202 7.31 6.30 13.66
CA THR A 202 7.82 7.05 12.51
C THR A 202 6.74 7.62 11.57
N PHE A 203 5.45 7.37 11.83
CA PHE A 203 4.37 7.89 10.99
C PHE A 203 4.36 9.43 10.96
N GLY A 204 4.07 10.00 9.79
CA GLY A 204 4.19 11.45 9.56
C GLY A 204 5.63 11.92 9.26
N THR A 205 6.56 11.01 8.98
CA THR A 205 7.93 11.30 8.54
C THR A 205 8.26 10.59 7.22
N MET A 206 9.41 10.90 6.62
CA MET A 206 9.93 10.19 5.44
C MET A 206 10.23 8.70 5.68
N SER A 207 10.30 8.25 6.93
CA SER A 207 10.60 6.85 7.27
C SER A 207 9.39 5.91 7.09
N LYS A 208 8.14 6.41 7.10
CA LYS A 208 6.99 5.53 6.83
C LYS A 208 7.06 4.93 5.42
N PRO A 209 7.30 5.72 4.35
CA PRO A 209 7.55 5.18 3.00
C PRO A 209 8.74 4.22 2.91
N LEU A 210 9.81 4.47 3.69
CA LEU A 210 10.97 3.59 3.73
C LEU A 210 10.61 2.15 4.14
N HIS A 211 9.60 1.95 4.98
CA HIS A 211 9.13 0.61 5.35
C HIS A 211 8.71 -0.23 4.13
N ALA A 212 7.92 0.35 3.21
CA ALA A 212 7.49 -0.35 1.99
C ALA A 212 8.68 -0.62 1.04
N GLY A 213 9.60 0.35 0.91
CA GLY A 213 10.83 0.17 0.14
C GLY A 213 11.72 -0.94 0.70
N GLN A 214 11.93 -0.98 2.01
CA GLN A 214 12.75 -2.02 2.64
C GLN A 214 12.09 -3.40 2.54
N ALA A 215 10.75 -3.47 2.66
CA ALA A 215 10.01 -4.71 2.42
C ALA A 215 10.25 -5.24 1.00
N ALA A 216 10.11 -4.38 -0.02
CA ALA A 216 10.39 -4.75 -1.41
C ALA A 216 11.84 -5.22 -1.61
N ARG A 217 12.82 -4.43 -1.14
CA ARG A 217 14.25 -4.75 -1.23
C ARG A 217 14.59 -6.09 -0.59
N ASN A 218 14.16 -6.27 0.66
CA ASN A 218 14.55 -7.42 1.46
C ASN A 218 13.83 -8.68 0.99
N GLY A 219 12.61 -8.57 0.46
CA GLY A 219 11.93 -9.68 -0.20
C GLY A 219 12.67 -10.15 -1.46
N VAL A 220 13.10 -9.23 -2.32
CA VAL A 220 13.95 -9.54 -3.49
C VAL A 220 15.24 -10.22 -3.05
N MET A 221 15.93 -9.68 -2.06
CA MET A 221 17.17 -10.27 -1.52
C MET A 221 16.93 -11.67 -0.94
N ALA A 222 15.84 -11.87 -0.19
CA ALA A 222 15.49 -13.15 0.40
C ALA A 222 15.30 -14.24 -0.67
N ALA A 223 14.55 -13.93 -1.74
CA ALA A 223 14.33 -14.86 -2.83
C ALA A 223 15.62 -15.17 -3.61
N LEU A 224 16.46 -14.15 -3.86
CA LEU A 224 17.77 -14.34 -4.51
C LEU A 224 18.73 -15.19 -3.67
N LEU A 225 18.78 -14.96 -2.36
CA LEU A 225 19.61 -15.74 -1.44
C LEU A 225 19.15 -17.20 -1.38
N ALA A 226 17.84 -17.43 -1.27
CA ALA A 226 17.26 -18.78 -1.29
C ALA A 226 17.53 -19.49 -2.63
N ARG A 227 17.46 -18.79 -3.77
CA ARG A 227 17.83 -19.33 -5.09
C ARG A 227 19.25 -19.88 -5.11
N GLN A 228 20.17 -19.25 -4.36
CA GLN A 228 21.58 -19.64 -4.25
C GLN A 228 21.87 -20.64 -3.12
N GLY A 229 20.85 -21.18 -2.47
CA GLY A 229 21.00 -22.18 -1.40
C GLY A 229 21.33 -21.60 -0.03
N TYR A 230 21.14 -20.29 0.18
CA TYR A 230 21.20 -19.71 1.53
C TYR A 230 20.04 -20.26 2.38
N THR A 231 20.34 -20.69 3.60
CA THR A 231 19.36 -21.33 4.49
C THR A 231 18.82 -20.40 5.58
N SER A 232 17.67 -20.74 6.13
CA SER A 232 17.05 -20.10 7.30
C SER A 232 16.25 -21.14 8.09
N THR A 233 15.52 -20.69 9.12
CA THR A 233 14.59 -21.54 9.86
C THR A 233 13.37 -21.91 9.01
N GLU A 234 12.89 -23.14 9.16
CA GLU A 234 11.67 -23.63 8.51
C GLU A 234 10.39 -23.21 9.24
N ASP A 235 10.49 -22.63 10.44
CA ASP A 235 9.35 -22.28 11.30
C ASP A 235 9.27 -20.77 11.58
N ILE A 236 9.63 -19.94 10.61
CA ILE A 236 9.75 -18.47 10.82
C ILE A 236 8.44 -17.83 11.24
N LEU A 237 7.29 -18.36 10.82
CA LEU A 237 5.99 -17.77 11.15
C LEU A 237 5.56 -18.13 12.59
N ASP A 238 5.75 -19.39 12.96
CA ASP A 238 5.01 -20.04 14.04
C ASP A 238 5.88 -20.85 15.02
N GLY A 239 7.19 -20.86 14.83
CA GLY A 239 8.16 -21.44 15.78
C GLY A 239 8.17 -20.73 17.13
N HIS A 240 8.95 -21.24 18.08
CA HIS A 240 9.00 -20.70 19.44
C HIS A 240 9.33 -19.19 19.48
N TYR A 241 10.29 -18.77 18.65
CA TYR A 241 10.63 -17.36 18.39
C TYR A 241 10.15 -16.89 17.01
N GLY A 242 9.09 -17.51 16.50
CA GLY A 242 8.49 -17.18 15.22
C GLY A 242 7.83 -15.80 15.24
N PHE A 243 7.62 -15.26 14.05
CA PHE A 243 7.10 -13.93 13.78
C PHE A 243 5.80 -13.65 14.53
N GLY A 244 4.85 -14.58 14.56
CA GLY A 244 3.57 -14.40 15.26
C GLY A 244 3.72 -14.17 16.78
N ARG A 245 4.74 -14.77 17.41
CA ARG A 245 5.00 -14.62 18.85
C ARG A 245 5.90 -13.42 19.17
N VAL A 246 6.91 -13.17 18.35
CA VAL A 246 7.87 -12.07 18.58
C VAL A 246 7.28 -10.73 18.20
N CYS A 247 6.54 -10.69 17.10
CA CYS A 247 5.95 -9.47 16.57
C CYS A 247 4.47 -9.31 16.96
N GLY A 248 3.88 -10.23 17.71
CA GLY A 248 2.49 -10.18 18.19
C GLY A 248 2.38 -10.80 19.58
N ASP A 249 1.18 -11.11 20.06
CA ASP A 249 0.97 -11.87 21.31
C ASP A 249 0.54 -13.31 21.00
N GLY A 250 1.03 -13.85 19.88
CA GLY A 250 0.53 -15.08 19.26
C GLY A 250 -0.14 -14.80 17.90
N ALA A 251 -0.61 -15.86 17.26
CA ALA A 251 -1.26 -15.81 15.96
C ALA A 251 -2.24 -16.99 15.79
N HIS A 252 -3.26 -16.78 14.96
CA HIS A 252 -4.28 -17.76 14.61
C HIS A 252 -4.00 -18.34 13.21
N TRP A 253 -3.12 -19.35 13.15
CA TRP A 253 -2.65 -19.90 11.88
C TRP A 253 -3.65 -20.82 11.16
N ASP A 254 -4.73 -21.25 11.82
CA ASP A 254 -5.72 -22.18 11.26
C ASP A 254 -6.35 -21.67 9.95
N GLY A 255 -6.50 -20.34 9.82
CA GLY A 255 -7.05 -19.70 8.62
C GLY A 255 -6.04 -19.46 7.49
N LEU A 256 -4.74 -19.71 7.70
CA LEU A 256 -3.68 -19.33 6.75
C LEU A 256 -3.90 -19.94 5.37
N LEU A 257 -4.31 -21.21 5.32
CA LEU A 257 -4.54 -21.97 4.08
C LEU A 257 -6.01 -22.28 3.80
N ASP A 258 -6.93 -21.80 4.64
CA ASP A 258 -8.35 -22.10 4.49
C ASP A 258 -8.89 -21.54 3.16
N GLY A 259 -9.29 -22.44 2.26
CA GLY A 259 -9.73 -22.09 0.89
C GLY A 259 -8.64 -21.45 0.03
N TRP A 260 -7.34 -21.71 0.29
CA TRP A 260 -6.25 -21.20 -0.54
C TRP A 260 -6.45 -21.57 -2.02
N GLY A 261 -6.26 -20.60 -2.91
CA GLY A 261 -6.46 -20.76 -4.36
C GLY A 261 -7.92 -20.62 -4.81
N GLU A 262 -8.89 -20.78 -3.91
CA GLU A 262 -10.33 -20.65 -4.18
C GLU A 262 -10.90 -19.33 -3.66
N ARG A 263 -10.56 -18.97 -2.42
CA ARG A 263 -10.91 -17.72 -1.76
C ARG A 263 -9.65 -16.87 -1.62
N TRP A 264 -9.78 -15.60 -1.98
CA TRP A 264 -8.65 -14.68 -2.07
C TRP A 264 -8.91 -13.46 -1.20
N SER A 265 -8.13 -13.30 -0.13
CA SER A 265 -8.17 -12.10 0.73
C SER A 265 -7.89 -10.82 -0.06
N MET A 266 -7.11 -10.90 -1.16
CA MET A 266 -6.87 -9.73 -2.01
C MET A 266 -8.15 -9.15 -2.64
N HIS A 267 -9.28 -9.90 -2.67
CA HIS A 267 -10.57 -9.37 -3.13
C HIS A 267 -11.16 -8.35 -2.14
N ASP A 268 -10.70 -8.31 -0.90
CA ASP A 268 -11.15 -7.34 0.12
C ASP A 268 -10.27 -6.07 0.18
N ILE A 269 -9.31 -5.93 -0.75
CA ILE A 269 -8.49 -4.71 -0.88
C ILE A 269 -9.36 -3.53 -1.28
N LEU A 270 -9.21 -2.43 -0.54
CA LEU A 270 -9.84 -1.13 -0.79
C LEU A 270 -8.82 -0.15 -1.37
N TYR A 271 -9.28 0.74 -2.24
CA TYR A 271 -8.43 1.73 -2.91
C TYR A 271 -8.80 3.12 -2.43
N LYS A 272 -7.80 3.90 -1.99
CA LYS A 272 -8.02 5.24 -1.45
C LYS A 272 -8.49 6.19 -2.55
N PRO A 273 -9.61 6.91 -2.37
CA PRO A 273 -9.99 8.02 -3.24
C PRO A 273 -9.19 9.31 -2.98
N HIS A 274 -8.66 9.51 -1.76
CA HIS A 274 -7.95 10.73 -1.36
C HIS A 274 -6.50 10.49 -0.93
N ALA A 275 -5.63 11.48 -1.09
CA ALA A 275 -4.18 11.35 -0.88
C ALA A 275 -3.74 11.48 0.60
N SER A 276 -4.38 10.72 1.50
CA SER A 276 -4.16 10.76 2.95
C SER A 276 -4.34 9.40 3.63
N SER A 277 -4.04 9.33 4.94
CA SER A 277 -4.19 8.12 5.74
C SER A 277 -5.57 7.49 5.56
N PHE A 278 -5.61 6.15 5.48
CA PHE A 278 -6.88 5.43 5.32
C PHE A 278 -7.88 5.73 6.45
N CYS A 279 -7.38 6.10 7.64
CA CYS A 279 -8.16 6.51 8.80
C CYS A 279 -8.96 7.82 8.59
N THR A 280 -8.64 8.59 7.55
CA THR A 280 -9.27 9.90 7.27
C THR A 280 -10.26 9.87 6.11
N GLN A 281 -10.24 8.80 5.30
CA GLN A 281 -10.93 8.75 4.00
C GLN A 281 -12.45 8.91 4.12
N ALA A 282 -13.10 8.17 5.03
CA ALA A 282 -14.54 8.25 5.22
C ALA A 282 -15.01 9.62 5.75
N LEU A 283 -14.16 10.32 6.51
CA LEU A 283 -14.45 11.70 6.94
C LEU A 283 -14.44 12.66 5.76
N ILE A 284 -13.53 12.47 4.79
CA ILE A 284 -13.49 13.27 3.57
C ILE A 284 -14.74 13.00 2.74
N GLU A 285 -15.12 11.73 2.53
CA GLU A 285 -16.36 11.38 1.81
C GLU A 285 -17.61 12.04 2.42
N CYS A 286 -17.74 11.97 3.75
CA CYS A 286 -18.80 12.67 4.47
C CYS A 286 -18.77 14.19 4.23
N ALA A 287 -17.58 14.80 4.29
CA ALA A 287 -17.41 16.23 4.05
C ALA A 287 -17.76 16.65 2.62
N LEU A 288 -17.37 15.85 1.62
CA LEU A 288 -17.72 16.08 0.22
C LEU A 288 -19.23 15.97 0.00
N ALA A 289 -19.88 14.96 0.57
CA ALA A 289 -21.32 14.78 0.51
C ALA A 289 -22.10 15.89 1.24
N LEU A 290 -21.55 16.44 2.32
CA LEU A 290 -22.10 17.62 2.99
C LEU A 290 -21.98 18.86 2.10
N ARG A 291 -20.79 19.12 1.55
CA ARG A 291 -20.52 20.26 0.67
C ARG A 291 -21.38 20.27 -0.59
N ALA A 292 -21.68 19.10 -1.14
CA ALA A 292 -22.57 18.95 -2.30
C ALA A 292 -24.05 19.26 -2.01
N THR A 293 -24.43 19.49 -0.75
CA THR A 293 -25.81 19.84 -0.39
C THR A 293 -26.18 21.22 -0.95
N PRO A 294 -27.28 21.36 -1.71
CA PRO A 294 -27.69 22.66 -2.26
C PRO A 294 -27.80 23.75 -1.20
N GLY A 295 -27.20 24.92 -1.47
CA GLY A 295 -27.19 26.05 -0.54
C GLY A 295 -26.21 25.94 0.63
N PHE A 296 -25.43 24.85 0.73
CA PHE A 296 -24.41 24.72 1.77
C PHE A 296 -23.25 25.70 1.54
N ALA A 297 -22.86 26.40 2.60
CA ALA A 297 -21.66 27.23 2.63
C ALA A 297 -20.82 26.88 3.86
N TRP A 298 -19.55 26.52 3.66
CA TRP A 298 -18.65 26.16 4.76
C TRP A 298 -18.42 27.33 5.74
N THR A 299 -18.59 28.57 5.28
CA THR A 299 -18.51 29.79 6.11
C THR A 299 -19.63 29.89 7.14
N ALA A 300 -20.78 29.24 6.89
CA ALA A 300 -21.92 29.21 7.80
C ALA A 300 -21.80 28.14 8.90
N VAL A 301 -20.73 27.33 8.90
CA VAL A 301 -20.53 26.23 9.86
C VAL A 301 -20.17 26.77 11.24
N ALA A 302 -21.02 26.53 12.24
CA ALA A 302 -20.77 26.90 13.63
C ALA A 302 -19.98 25.81 14.38
N ARG A 303 -20.33 24.53 14.17
CA ARG A 303 -19.69 23.38 14.84
C ARG A 303 -19.64 22.16 13.93
N ILE A 304 -18.61 21.35 14.10
CA ILE A 304 -18.45 20.05 13.44
C ILE A 304 -18.26 18.96 14.51
N HIS A 305 -18.97 17.86 14.36
CA HIS A 305 -18.76 16.64 15.13
C HIS A 305 -18.49 15.46 14.19
N GLY A 306 -17.31 14.86 14.30
CA GLY A 306 -16.95 13.63 13.58
C GLY A 306 -16.94 12.43 14.51
N GLU A 307 -17.46 11.31 14.04
CA GLU A 307 -17.41 10.02 14.72
C GLU A 307 -16.69 9.01 13.84
N VAL A 308 -15.72 8.29 14.41
CA VAL A 308 -14.93 7.26 13.70
C VAL A 308 -14.66 6.05 14.59
N SER A 309 -14.04 5.01 14.04
CA SER A 309 -13.57 3.85 14.81
C SER A 309 -12.41 4.18 15.75
N ALA A 310 -12.21 3.35 16.79
CA ALA A 310 -11.04 3.43 17.68
C ALA A 310 -9.70 3.33 16.92
N MET A 311 -9.67 2.52 15.85
CA MET A 311 -8.52 2.40 14.95
C MET A 311 -8.16 3.76 14.32
N SER A 312 -9.15 4.49 13.82
CA SER A 312 -8.91 5.78 13.16
C SER A 312 -8.42 6.83 14.15
N MET A 313 -9.02 6.88 15.35
CA MET A 313 -8.57 7.73 16.46
C MET A 313 -7.12 7.47 16.87
N ALA A 314 -6.72 6.19 16.97
CA ALA A 314 -5.38 5.82 17.43
C ALA A 314 -4.27 6.12 16.41
N ASN A 315 -4.56 6.06 15.11
CA ASN A 315 -3.52 6.18 14.06
C ASN A 315 -3.48 7.56 13.38
N ALA A 316 -4.59 8.30 13.32
CA ALA A 316 -4.64 9.66 12.78
C ALA A 316 -4.72 10.70 13.92
N ARG A 317 -3.71 10.65 14.81
CA ARG A 317 -3.67 11.38 16.09
C ARG A 317 -3.33 12.87 16.00
N ILE A 318 -3.00 13.38 14.81
CA ILE A 318 -2.49 14.76 14.67
C ILE A 318 -3.66 15.73 14.65
N VAL A 319 -3.79 16.57 15.69
CA VAL A 319 -4.89 17.55 15.78
C VAL A 319 -4.55 18.85 15.03
N GLU A 320 -3.33 19.36 15.21
CA GLU A 320 -2.85 20.59 14.57
C GLU A 320 -1.64 20.30 13.67
N PRO A 321 -1.86 19.89 12.42
CA PRO A 321 -0.78 19.60 11.49
C PRO A 321 -0.05 20.90 11.11
N ARG A 322 1.29 20.87 11.18
CA ARG A 322 2.15 22.02 10.86
C ARG A 322 2.64 22.06 9.40
N ASP A 323 2.53 20.92 8.72
CA ASP A 323 3.03 20.65 7.38
C ASP A 323 2.10 19.64 6.66
N GLY A 324 2.30 19.49 5.35
CA GLY A 324 1.46 18.64 4.51
C GLY A 324 1.54 17.15 4.87
N MET A 325 2.72 16.69 5.32
CA MET A 325 2.93 15.29 5.73
C MET A 325 2.08 14.96 6.96
N GLN A 326 2.07 15.84 7.96
CA GLN A 326 1.24 15.69 9.15
C GLN A 326 -0.25 15.82 8.85
N ALA A 327 -0.64 16.68 7.90
CA ALA A 327 -2.04 16.89 7.52
C ALA A 327 -2.74 15.60 7.04
N LYS A 328 -1.99 14.68 6.43
CA LYS A 328 -2.49 13.36 6.00
C LYS A 328 -2.95 12.46 7.16
N PHE A 329 -2.51 12.73 8.38
CA PHE A 329 -2.82 11.96 9.60
C PHE A 329 -3.66 12.76 10.60
N SER A 330 -4.45 13.72 10.10
CA SER A 330 -5.30 14.58 10.92
C SER A 330 -6.78 14.44 10.56
N LEU A 331 -7.57 13.87 11.48
CA LEU A 331 -9.01 13.64 11.29
C LEU A 331 -9.80 14.94 11.13
N SER A 332 -9.47 15.96 11.91
CA SER A 332 -10.13 17.28 11.82
C SER A 332 -9.75 18.01 10.53
N HIS A 333 -8.49 17.91 10.10
CA HIS A 333 -8.04 18.49 8.83
C HIS A 333 -8.74 17.84 7.64
N ALA A 334 -8.96 16.52 7.67
CA ALA A 334 -9.63 15.79 6.61
C ALA A 334 -11.07 16.30 6.36
N ILE A 335 -11.85 16.52 7.43
CA ILE A 335 -13.19 17.12 7.31
C ILE A 335 -13.08 18.56 6.76
N ALA A 336 -12.18 19.37 7.32
CA ALA A 336 -12.00 20.76 6.89
C ALA A 336 -11.64 20.87 5.40
N GLN A 337 -10.72 20.03 4.92
CA GLN A 337 -10.26 20.00 3.53
C GLN A 337 -11.42 19.69 2.58
N GLY A 338 -12.19 18.64 2.88
CA GLY A 338 -13.38 18.28 2.10
C GLY A 338 -14.44 19.39 2.11
N LEU A 339 -14.67 20.04 3.25
CA LEU A 339 -15.68 21.10 3.36
C LEU A 339 -15.27 22.41 2.68
N VAL A 340 -13.99 22.81 2.69
CA VAL A 340 -13.52 24.11 2.16
C VAL A 340 -13.17 24.03 0.67
N HIS A 341 -12.55 22.96 0.22
CA HIS A 341 -12.06 22.83 -1.17
C HIS A 341 -12.89 21.87 -2.01
N GLY A 342 -13.64 20.95 -1.39
CA GLY A 342 -14.45 19.98 -2.14
C GLY A 342 -13.63 18.92 -2.85
N GLN A 343 -12.40 18.70 -2.40
CA GLN A 343 -11.46 17.70 -2.91
C GLN A 343 -10.33 17.46 -1.90
N ALA A 344 -9.62 16.34 -2.03
CA ALA A 344 -8.44 16.01 -1.21
C ALA A 344 -7.39 15.26 -2.06
N THR A 345 -6.88 15.94 -3.08
CA THR A 345 -5.85 15.44 -4.00
C THR A 345 -4.45 15.52 -3.39
N ILE A 346 -3.42 15.03 -4.10
CA ILE A 346 -2.01 15.17 -3.66
C ILE A 346 -1.64 16.64 -3.38
N ALA A 347 -2.06 17.56 -4.25
CA ALA A 347 -1.76 18.99 -4.11
C ALA A 347 -2.41 19.65 -2.87
N ASP A 348 -3.48 19.03 -2.36
CA ASP A 348 -4.23 19.52 -1.21
C ASP A 348 -3.57 19.20 0.13
N PHE A 349 -2.60 18.27 0.16
CA PHE A 349 -1.81 17.96 1.36
C PHE A 349 -0.42 18.64 1.32
N SER A 350 -0.42 19.95 1.11
CA SER A 350 0.77 20.81 1.11
C SER A 350 0.94 21.58 2.42
N ASP A 351 2.15 22.09 2.69
CA ASP A 351 2.42 22.94 3.85
C ASP A 351 1.55 24.21 3.88
N ALA A 352 1.27 24.77 2.69
CA ALA A 352 0.38 25.91 2.55
C ALA A 352 -1.05 25.57 2.98
N ARG A 353 -1.59 24.41 2.54
CA ARG A 353 -2.91 23.92 2.95
C ARG A 353 -2.97 23.61 4.44
N ALA A 354 -1.94 22.97 5.02
CA ALA A 354 -1.89 22.69 6.45
C ALA A 354 -2.07 23.96 7.32
N ARG A 355 -1.51 25.09 6.86
CA ARG A 355 -1.48 26.39 7.54
C ARG A 355 -2.60 27.36 7.13
N GLU A 356 -3.45 26.97 6.18
CA GLU A 356 -4.49 27.85 5.63
C GLU A 356 -5.47 28.33 6.72
N PRO A 357 -5.73 29.64 6.83
CA PRO A 357 -6.61 30.18 7.87
C PRO A 357 -8.03 29.58 7.86
N ALA A 358 -8.61 29.33 6.69
CA ALA A 358 -9.94 28.72 6.55
C ALA A 358 -9.98 27.30 7.13
N LEU A 359 -8.98 26.47 6.80
CA LEU A 359 -8.87 25.10 7.31
C LEU A 359 -8.62 25.10 8.82
N ARG A 360 -7.75 26.00 9.33
CA ARG A 360 -7.53 26.19 10.77
C ARG A 360 -8.81 26.56 11.51
N ALA A 361 -9.61 27.47 10.95
CA ALA A 361 -10.86 27.90 11.54
C ALA A 361 -11.87 26.76 11.69
N LEU A 362 -11.99 25.88 10.67
CA LEU A 362 -12.87 24.71 10.78
C LEU A 362 -12.31 23.65 11.74
N ARG A 363 -10.99 23.41 11.76
CA ARG A 363 -10.38 22.49 12.74
C ARG A 363 -10.69 22.90 14.18
N ALA A 364 -10.59 24.20 14.49
CA ALA A 364 -10.90 24.73 15.81
C ALA A 364 -12.39 24.56 16.21
N ARG A 365 -13.29 24.33 15.24
CA ARG A 365 -14.72 24.07 15.46
C ARG A 365 -15.07 22.58 15.43
N THR A 366 -14.08 21.71 15.26
CA THR A 366 -14.27 20.27 15.07
C THR A 366 -13.95 19.50 16.35
N THR A 367 -14.90 18.65 16.79
CA THR A 367 -14.63 17.61 17.78
C THR A 367 -14.73 16.23 17.12
N ILE A 368 -13.80 15.35 17.45
CA ILE A 368 -13.81 13.94 17.00
C ILE A 368 -14.05 13.04 18.20
N ALA A 369 -14.94 12.06 18.06
CA ALA A 369 -15.18 11.02 19.05
C ALA A 369 -15.15 9.63 18.41
N GLN A 370 -15.04 8.61 19.25
CA GLN A 370 -15.31 7.25 18.82
C GLN A 370 -16.82 7.06 18.66
N GLY A 371 -17.28 6.65 17.48
CA GLY A 371 -18.70 6.38 17.23
C GLY A 371 -19.13 5.05 17.83
N ALA A 372 -20.30 5.02 18.46
CA ALA A 372 -20.87 3.79 18.98
C ALA A 372 -21.27 2.86 17.81
N GLY A 373 -20.66 1.68 17.76
CA GLY A 373 -20.96 0.67 16.72
C GLY A 373 -20.31 0.92 15.35
N LEU A 374 -19.49 1.96 15.18
CA LEU A 374 -18.78 2.18 13.91
C LEU A 374 -17.59 1.24 13.76
N ALA A 375 -17.62 0.40 12.73
CA ALA A 375 -16.48 -0.39 12.31
C ALA A 375 -15.50 0.46 11.47
N TRP A 376 -14.22 0.09 11.43
CA TRP A 376 -13.32 0.65 10.42
C TRP A 376 -13.64 0.02 9.07
N PRO A 377 -13.81 0.77 7.95
CA PRO A 377 -13.50 2.18 7.74
C PRO A 377 -14.72 3.10 7.57
N GLU A 378 -15.63 3.10 8.54
CA GLU A 378 -16.79 3.98 8.54
C GLU A 378 -16.54 5.30 9.28
N ALA A 379 -17.29 6.34 8.91
CA ALA A 379 -17.35 7.59 9.65
C ALA A 379 -18.73 8.25 9.56
N ILE A 380 -19.06 9.06 10.56
CA ILE A 380 -20.20 9.98 10.54
C ILE A 380 -19.67 11.40 10.72
N VAL A 381 -20.19 12.36 9.96
CA VAL A 381 -19.95 13.79 10.19
C VAL A 381 -21.28 14.50 10.34
N THR A 382 -21.41 15.24 11.44
CA THR A 382 -22.52 16.14 11.72
C THR A 382 -22.02 17.57 11.75
N VAL A 383 -22.63 18.44 10.96
CA VAL A 383 -22.35 19.87 10.88
C VAL A 383 -23.54 20.64 11.43
N THR A 384 -23.29 21.53 12.38
CA THR A 384 -24.27 22.51 12.87
C THR A 384 -23.97 23.86 12.22
N LEU A 385 -24.97 24.44 11.53
CA LEU A 385 -24.88 25.75 10.90
C LEU A 385 -25.20 26.87 11.91
N ALA A 386 -24.87 28.11 11.54
CA ALA A 386 -25.07 29.30 12.38
C ALA A 386 -26.54 29.58 12.73
N ASP A 387 -27.48 29.11 11.92
CA ASP A 387 -28.93 29.16 12.19
C ASP A 387 -29.43 28.05 13.12
N GLY A 388 -28.52 27.17 13.58
CA GLY A 388 -28.82 26.02 14.44
C GLY A 388 -29.23 24.75 13.70
N SER A 389 -29.45 24.80 12.39
CA SER A 389 -29.78 23.62 11.59
C SER A 389 -28.61 22.62 11.54
N GLN A 390 -28.92 21.34 11.35
CA GLN A 390 -27.93 20.27 11.32
C GLN A 390 -27.99 19.43 10.06
N LEU A 391 -26.82 19.13 9.51
CA LEU A 391 -26.63 18.22 8.39
C LEU A 391 -25.74 17.06 8.83
N ARG A 392 -26.16 15.83 8.51
CA ARG A 392 -25.45 14.61 8.90
C ARG A 392 -25.20 13.73 7.68
N ARG A 393 -24.00 13.15 7.58
CA ARG A 393 -23.62 12.14 6.58
C ARG A 393 -22.89 10.98 7.23
N HIS A 394 -23.04 9.80 6.64
CA HIS A 394 -22.32 8.58 6.95
C HIS A 394 -21.67 8.08 5.66
N ALA A 395 -20.48 7.48 5.79
CA ALA A 395 -19.76 6.87 4.69
C ALA A 395 -19.13 5.56 5.15
N ASP A 396 -19.20 4.54 4.28
CA ASP A 396 -18.45 3.29 4.35
C ASP A 396 -17.67 3.09 3.05
N LEU A 397 -16.35 3.00 3.16
CA LEU A 397 -15.49 2.87 1.98
C LEU A 397 -15.59 1.50 1.30
N ARG A 398 -16.06 0.46 1.99
CA ARG A 398 -16.24 -0.88 1.39
C ARG A 398 -17.19 -0.87 0.21
N ALA A 399 -18.21 -0.01 0.25
CA ALA A 399 -19.22 0.10 -0.79
C ALA A 399 -18.64 0.51 -2.16
N SER A 400 -17.49 1.20 -2.20
CA SER A 400 -16.93 1.76 -3.42
C SER A 400 -16.17 0.75 -4.30
N THR A 401 -15.80 -0.42 -3.75
CA THR A 401 -14.90 -1.39 -4.39
C THR A 401 -15.36 -2.83 -4.20
N ALA A 402 -16.68 -3.07 -4.23
CA ALA A 402 -17.30 -4.36 -3.93
C ALA A 402 -16.97 -5.47 -4.96
N THR A 403 -16.72 -5.11 -6.21
CA THR A 403 -16.41 -6.07 -7.29
C THR A 403 -15.04 -5.80 -7.92
N SER A 404 -14.45 -6.78 -8.61
CA SER A 404 -13.20 -6.57 -9.36
C SER A 404 -13.33 -5.48 -10.45
N GLN A 405 -14.54 -5.32 -11.02
CA GLN A 405 -14.84 -4.26 -11.98
C GLN A 405 -14.87 -2.88 -11.33
N ASP A 406 -15.44 -2.77 -10.12
CA ASP A 406 -15.39 -1.52 -9.34
C ASP A 406 -13.97 -1.14 -8.98
N LYS A 407 -13.18 -2.12 -8.51
CA LYS A 407 -11.76 -1.93 -8.20
C LYS A 407 -11.02 -1.38 -9.41
N TRP A 408 -11.15 -2.02 -10.58
CA TRP A 408 -10.54 -1.54 -11.82
C TRP A 408 -10.99 -0.12 -12.18
N ARG A 409 -12.29 0.18 -12.10
CA ARG A 409 -12.82 1.51 -12.40
C ARG A 409 -12.23 2.59 -11.50
N VAL A 410 -12.15 2.33 -10.19
CA VAL A 410 -11.59 3.26 -9.20
C VAL A 410 -10.11 3.49 -9.45
N THR A 411 -9.32 2.41 -9.61
CA THR A 411 -7.88 2.52 -9.83
C THR A 411 -7.53 3.14 -11.17
N LEU A 412 -8.32 2.87 -12.21
CA LEU A 412 -8.17 3.51 -13.51
C LEU A 412 -8.43 5.02 -13.43
N GLY A 413 -9.54 5.44 -12.80
CA GLY A 413 -9.84 6.86 -12.62
C GLY A 413 -8.74 7.58 -11.84
N LYS A 414 -8.24 6.96 -10.77
CA LYS A 414 -7.10 7.47 -10.00
C LYS A 414 -5.83 7.52 -10.84
N PHE A 415 -5.50 6.48 -11.59
CA PHE A 415 -4.31 6.46 -12.44
C PHE A 415 -4.34 7.57 -13.49
N MET A 416 -5.47 7.76 -14.16
CA MET A 416 -5.65 8.84 -15.14
C MET A 416 -5.44 10.23 -14.51
N SER A 417 -5.97 10.45 -13.32
CA SER A 417 -5.83 11.72 -12.59
C SER A 417 -4.41 11.95 -12.06
N VAL A 418 -3.85 10.95 -11.37
CA VAL A 418 -2.57 11.08 -10.65
C VAL A 418 -1.39 11.00 -11.61
N ALA A 419 -1.32 9.97 -12.46
CA ALA A 419 -0.21 9.81 -13.39
C ALA A 419 -0.27 10.88 -14.50
N GLY A 420 -1.47 11.26 -14.94
CA GLY A 420 -1.67 12.30 -15.95
C GLY A 420 -1.20 13.69 -15.51
N ALA A 421 -1.11 13.93 -14.19
CA ALA A 421 -0.57 15.16 -13.64
C ALA A 421 0.96 15.14 -13.48
N VAL A 422 1.65 14.02 -13.74
CA VAL A 422 3.10 13.91 -13.61
C VAL A 422 3.80 14.57 -14.80
N PRO A 423 4.67 15.57 -14.59
CA PRO A 423 5.39 16.23 -15.68
C PRO A 423 6.24 15.26 -16.49
N GLY A 424 6.12 15.33 -17.83
CA GLY A 424 6.91 14.50 -18.75
C GLY A 424 6.50 13.01 -18.80
N PHE A 425 5.39 12.63 -18.17
CA PHE A 425 4.84 11.29 -18.29
C PHE A 425 4.16 11.11 -19.66
N ALA A 426 4.44 9.98 -20.31
CA ALA A 426 4.17 9.79 -21.73
C ALA A 426 2.68 9.71 -22.07
N SER A 427 2.00 8.69 -21.55
CA SER A 427 0.60 8.42 -21.91
C SER A 427 -0.03 7.47 -20.90
N CYS A 428 -1.07 7.94 -20.22
CA CYS A 428 -1.87 7.10 -19.33
C CYS A 428 -2.59 5.98 -20.10
N ASP A 429 -3.09 6.28 -21.30
CA ASP A 429 -3.78 5.29 -22.15
C ASP A 429 -2.85 4.16 -22.56
N ALA A 430 -1.60 4.47 -22.95
CA ALA A 430 -0.62 3.44 -23.33
C ALA A 430 -0.31 2.50 -22.17
N VAL A 431 -0.18 3.03 -20.94
CA VAL A 431 0.06 2.20 -19.75
C VAL A 431 -1.17 1.38 -19.38
N ARG A 432 -2.38 1.96 -19.44
CA ARG A 432 -3.64 1.21 -19.26
C ARG A 432 -3.69 0.02 -20.23
N ASP A 433 -3.45 0.26 -21.51
CA ASP A 433 -3.53 -0.76 -22.55
C ASP A 433 -2.41 -1.79 -22.43
N ALA A 434 -1.24 -1.40 -21.92
CA ALA A 434 -0.16 -2.33 -21.60
C ALA A 434 -0.53 -3.25 -20.41
N VAL A 435 -1.11 -2.69 -19.33
CA VAL A 435 -1.56 -3.46 -18.17
C VAL A 435 -2.66 -4.46 -18.55
N LEU A 436 -3.62 -4.06 -19.38
CA LEU A 436 -4.69 -4.94 -19.86
C LEU A 436 -4.15 -6.11 -20.71
N ARG A 437 -3.12 -5.87 -21.52
CA ARG A 437 -2.51 -6.87 -22.42
C ARG A 437 -1.40 -7.72 -21.80
N LEU A 438 -1.02 -7.48 -20.54
CA LEU A 438 -0.01 -8.27 -19.84
C LEU A 438 -0.23 -9.80 -19.95
N PRO A 439 -1.47 -10.35 -19.84
CA PRO A 439 -1.68 -11.80 -19.94
C PRO A 439 -1.42 -12.40 -21.32
N GLU A 440 -1.37 -11.58 -22.38
CA GLU A 440 -1.52 -12.05 -23.77
C GLU A 440 -0.25 -11.92 -24.62
N ALA A 441 0.67 -11.03 -24.24
CA ALA A 441 1.78 -10.64 -25.11
C ALA A 441 3.17 -11.00 -24.56
N PRO A 442 4.01 -11.72 -25.33
CA PRO A 442 5.43 -11.84 -25.04
C PRO A 442 6.09 -10.47 -24.94
N GLY A 443 7.01 -10.28 -23.99
CA GLY A 443 7.70 -9.00 -23.79
C GLY A 443 6.82 -7.86 -23.24
N ALA A 444 5.58 -8.14 -22.84
CA ALA A 444 4.67 -7.11 -22.30
C ALA A 444 5.23 -6.39 -21.06
N VAL A 445 6.00 -7.08 -20.21
CA VAL A 445 6.67 -6.46 -19.06
C VAL A 445 7.70 -5.42 -19.53
N ALA A 446 8.56 -5.77 -20.48
CA ALA A 446 9.56 -4.83 -21.01
C ALA A 446 8.89 -3.61 -21.67
N ALA A 447 7.79 -3.83 -22.41
CA ALA A 447 7.01 -2.77 -23.02
C ALA A 447 6.37 -1.83 -21.96
N LEU A 448 5.77 -2.40 -20.91
CA LEU A 448 5.23 -1.63 -19.78
C LEU A 448 6.33 -0.82 -19.09
N MET A 449 7.46 -1.44 -18.75
CA MET A 449 8.57 -0.77 -18.07
C MET A 449 9.19 0.35 -18.89
N ALA A 450 9.20 0.23 -20.23
CA ALA A 450 9.64 1.31 -21.12
C ALA A 450 8.72 2.54 -21.03
N LEU A 451 7.41 2.36 -20.90
CA LEU A 451 6.43 3.45 -20.75
C LEU A 451 6.54 4.17 -19.40
N LEU A 452 7.11 3.53 -18.39
CA LEU A 452 7.27 4.07 -17.03
C LEU A 452 8.56 4.89 -16.84
N ARG A 453 9.38 5.02 -17.89
CA ARG A 453 10.54 5.92 -17.92
C ARG A 453 10.09 7.29 -18.45
N PRO A 454 10.55 8.40 -17.86
CA PRO A 454 10.37 9.73 -18.45
C PRO A 454 10.84 9.72 -19.90
N GLN A 455 10.04 10.29 -20.80
CA GLN A 455 10.52 10.53 -22.16
C GLN A 455 11.50 11.69 -22.13
N ALA A 456 12.59 11.59 -22.91
CA ALA A 456 13.47 12.72 -23.12
C ALA A 456 12.62 13.86 -23.70
N ALA A 457 12.70 15.06 -23.10
CA ALA A 457 12.10 16.23 -23.70
C ALA A 457 12.62 16.35 -25.13
N THR A 458 11.72 16.27 -26.11
CA THR A 458 12.08 16.61 -27.48
C THR A 458 12.57 18.06 -27.40
N PRO A 459 13.81 18.38 -27.84
CA PRO A 459 14.27 19.75 -27.81
C PRO A 459 13.22 20.56 -28.58
N SER A 460 12.57 21.50 -27.91
CA SER A 460 11.70 22.47 -28.58
C SER A 460 12.57 23.10 -29.67
N GLY A 461 12.19 22.89 -30.93
CA GLY A 461 12.94 23.43 -32.07
C GLY A 461 13.24 24.90 -31.85
N ALA A 462 14.51 25.25 -32.06
CA ALA A 462 15.01 26.62 -32.13
C ALA A 462 14.35 27.40 -33.28
#